data_AF-A0A3B6CGP7-F1
#
_entry.id   AF-A0A3B6CGP7-F1
#
_cell.length_a   1.000
_cell.length_b   1.000
_cell.length_c   1.000
_cell.angle_alpha   90.00
_cell.angle_beta   90.00
_cell.angle_gamma   90.00
#
_symmetry.space_group_name_H-M   'P 1'
#
loop_
_entity.id
_entity.type
_entity.pdbx_description
1 polymer ?
#
loop_
_entity_poly.entity_id
_entity_poly.type
_entity_poly.pdbx_seq_one_letter_code
_entity_poly.pdbx_strand_id
1 'polypeptide(L)'
;MGNRAPYAVSFLLRFIYAVMQILTKVAFNQGTSTYVLVFYRHLIGTMFLLPIAFVIERKTAPRLSYKLCLKLFVHALYGMSASLNISCVGLNYASATSASAVLNLLPVLTFFLALLLGMESLQLKSFHGIVKVSGIVICAAGVTVLALYQGPELKSIVHHPIFRHPSRVDTHPSRSWILGILLQSLATVMFALWTVFQGPLLEEYPSMLLNTSLQIVFATIQSFFMALVMERDFSRWKLGLDVGLVAIIYCGVFVTALANYLQIWVIGSVISGALMVAGLYNVLWGKRIEQVALCKQGGSGENGSCLDLEEQESGAPVPATRDSIKPVPGLMERTDTSS
;
A
#
# COMPACT_ATOMS: atom_id res chain seq x y z
N MET A 1 11.60 15.08 -13.09
CA MET A 1 11.34 15.34 -11.65
C MET A 1 11.71 14.08 -10.88
N GLY A 2 12.68 14.18 -9.96
CA GLY A 2 13.50 13.04 -9.51
C GLY A 2 12.80 12.03 -8.59
N ASN A 3 13.50 10.91 -8.39
CA ASN A 3 13.20 9.70 -7.60
C ASN A 3 12.70 9.91 -6.14
N ARG A 4 12.47 11.15 -5.70
CA ARG A 4 12.03 11.53 -4.34
C ARG A 4 10.53 11.81 -4.24
N ALA A 5 9.83 12.03 -5.36
CA ALA A 5 8.42 12.40 -5.35
C ALA A 5 7.50 11.39 -4.62
N PRO A 6 7.61 10.06 -4.82
CA PRO A 6 6.76 9.10 -4.12
C PRO A 6 6.95 9.11 -2.59
N TYR A 7 8.18 9.35 -2.12
CA TYR A 7 8.48 9.45 -0.69
C TYR A 7 7.89 10.72 -0.07
N ALA A 8 8.02 11.85 -0.75
CA ALA A 8 7.42 13.12 -0.31
C ALA A 8 5.89 13.03 -0.25
N VAL A 9 5.26 12.42 -1.26
CA VAL A 9 3.81 12.17 -1.28
C VAL A 9 3.40 11.23 -0.14
N SER A 10 4.18 10.17 0.11
CA SER A 10 3.92 9.24 1.22
C SER A 10 3.97 9.94 2.58
N PHE A 11 4.92 10.85 2.80
CA PHE A 11 4.98 11.65 4.02
C PHE A 11 3.77 12.59 4.16
N LEU A 12 3.41 13.30 3.08
CA LEU A 12 2.23 14.17 3.05
C LEU A 12 0.94 13.40 3.36
N LEU A 13 0.77 12.20 2.81
CA LEU A 13 -0.37 11.33 3.10
C LEU A 13 -0.48 11.00 4.59
N ARG A 14 0.63 10.66 5.24
CA ARG A 14 0.64 10.35 6.68
C ARG A 14 0.25 11.55 7.52
N PHE A 15 0.72 12.75 7.15
CA PHE A 15 0.32 13.98 7.81
C PHE A 15 -1.18 14.25 7.66
N ILE A 16 -1.73 14.13 6.45
CA ILE A 16 -3.16 14.34 6.18
C ILE A 16 -4.04 13.38 7.01
N TYR A 17 -3.66 12.09 7.05
CA TYR A 17 -4.38 11.08 7.83
C TYR A 17 -4.26 11.28 9.35
N ALA A 18 -3.12 11.76 9.85
CA ALA A 18 -2.97 12.08 11.27
C ALA A 18 -3.92 13.21 11.71
N VAL A 19 -3.98 14.29 10.93
CA VAL A 19 -4.90 15.41 11.18
C VAL A 19 -6.36 14.95 11.08
N MET A 20 -6.68 14.06 10.13
CA MET A 20 -8.03 13.47 9.99
C MET A 20 -8.48 12.78 11.28
N GLN A 21 -7.62 11.94 11.89
CA GLN A 21 -7.98 11.19 13.10
C GLN A 21 -8.31 12.12 14.27
N ILE A 22 -7.52 13.19 14.44
CA ILE A 22 -7.73 14.19 15.49
C ILE A 22 -9.04 14.95 15.24
N LEU A 23 -9.23 15.53 14.04
CA LEU A 23 -10.43 16.31 13.71
C LEU A 23 -11.70 15.46 13.79
N THR A 24 -11.67 14.22 13.30
CA THR A 24 -12.83 13.32 13.35
C THR A 24 -13.18 12.96 14.79
N LYS A 25 -12.18 12.70 15.65
CA LYS A 25 -12.43 12.43 17.07
C LYS A 25 -13.03 13.64 17.79
N VAL A 26 -12.52 14.85 17.52
CA VAL A 26 -13.09 16.09 18.07
C VAL A 26 -14.54 16.28 17.62
N ALA A 27 -14.84 16.05 16.34
CA ALA A 27 -16.21 16.14 15.82
C ALA A 27 -17.17 15.15 16.49
N PHE A 28 -16.74 13.91 16.72
CA PHE A 28 -17.53 12.90 17.42
C PHE A 28 -17.77 13.24 18.89
N ASN A 29 -16.75 13.76 19.58
CA ASN A 29 -16.90 14.21 20.96
C ASN A 29 -17.89 15.37 21.11
N GLN A 30 -18.10 16.17 20.05
CA GLN A 30 -19.13 17.22 20.00
C GLN A 30 -20.51 16.73 19.54
N GLY A 31 -20.68 15.42 19.31
CA GLY A 31 -21.97 14.81 19.00
C GLY A 31 -22.29 14.63 17.51
N THR A 32 -21.34 14.93 16.62
CA THR A 32 -21.49 14.73 15.17
C THR A 32 -21.80 13.26 14.87
N SER A 33 -22.85 12.99 14.10
CA SER A 33 -23.17 11.62 13.71
C SER A 33 -22.10 11.03 12.79
N THR A 34 -21.64 9.82 13.14
CA THR A 34 -20.62 9.08 12.40
C THR A 34 -21.00 8.84 10.95
N TYR A 35 -22.20 8.29 10.70
CA TYR A 35 -22.62 7.90 9.37
C TYR A 35 -22.89 9.13 8.47
N VAL A 36 -23.46 10.18 9.05
CA VAL A 36 -23.71 11.46 8.38
C VAL A 36 -22.38 12.12 7.99
N LEU A 37 -21.38 12.14 8.89
CA LEU A 37 -20.04 12.64 8.59
C LEU A 37 -19.42 11.89 7.41
N VAL A 38 -19.51 10.55 7.41
CA VAL A 38 -18.96 9.70 6.34
C VAL A 38 -19.65 9.97 4.99
N PHE A 39 -20.97 10.11 4.98
CA PHE A 39 -21.70 10.48 3.77
C PHE A 39 -21.26 11.86 3.24
N TYR A 40 -21.28 12.90 4.07
CA TYR A 40 -20.97 14.25 3.60
C TYR A 40 -19.51 14.42 3.15
N ARG A 41 -18.53 13.76 3.81
CA ARG A 41 -17.14 13.80 3.31
C ARG A 41 -16.99 13.10 1.96
N HIS A 42 -17.76 12.05 1.68
CA HIS A 42 -17.75 11.41 0.37
C HIS A 42 -18.39 12.31 -0.69
N LEU A 43 -19.52 12.93 -0.35
CA LEU A 43 -20.21 13.89 -1.20
C LEU A 43 -19.31 15.07 -1.60
N ILE A 44 -18.64 15.71 -0.63
CA ILE A 44 -17.70 16.80 -0.89
C ILE A 44 -16.53 16.31 -1.75
N GLY A 45 -15.99 15.13 -1.47
CA GLY A 45 -14.94 14.52 -2.27
C GLY A 45 -15.38 14.29 -3.73
N THR A 46 -16.61 13.82 -3.96
CA THR A 46 -17.19 13.69 -5.30
C THR A 46 -17.34 15.05 -5.98
N MET A 47 -17.91 16.05 -5.29
CA MET A 47 -18.10 17.39 -5.86
C MET A 47 -16.78 18.05 -6.25
N PHE A 48 -15.69 17.74 -5.55
CA PHE A 48 -14.37 18.27 -5.85
C PHE A 48 -13.65 17.49 -6.94
N LEU A 49 -13.55 16.16 -6.82
CA LEU A 49 -12.69 15.34 -7.68
C LEU A 49 -13.34 14.97 -9.01
N LEU A 50 -14.64 14.65 -9.03
CA LEU A 50 -15.34 14.23 -10.23
C LEU A 50 -15.28 15.24 -11.39
N PRO A 51 -15.54 16.55 -11.20
CA PRO A 51 -15.45 17.50 -12.30
C PRO A 51 -14.02 17.63 -12.82
N ILE A 52 -13.02 17.61 -11.93
CA ILE A 52 -11.59 17.67 -12.30
C ILE A 52 -11.23 16.44 -13.14
N ALA A 53 -11.63 15.25 -12.68
CA ALA A 53 -11.40 13.99 -13.40
C ALA A 53 -12.06 13.98 -14.78
N PHE A 54 -13.30 14.45 -14.87
CA PHE A 54 -14.01 14.51 -16.13
C PHE A 54 -13.37 15.52 -17.10
N VAL A 55 -12.88 16.67 -16.64
CA VAL A 55 -12.22 17.63 -17.53
C VAL A 55 -10.88 17.08 -18.05
N ILE A 56 -10.09 16.43 -17.18
CA ILE A 56 -8.73 15.97 -17.52
C ILE A 56 -8.75 14.68 -18.34
N GLU A 57 -9.49 13.65 -17.92
CA GLU A 57 -9.36 12.29 -18.47
C GLU A 57 -10.50 11.89 -19.42
N ARG A 58 -11.55 12.70 -19.63
CA ARG A 58 -12.70 12.30 -20.50
C ARG A 58 -12.34 11.87 -21.91
N LYS A 59 -11.23 12.37 -22.48
CA LYS A 59 -10.82 12.06 -23.86
C LYS A 59 -9.87 10.87 -23.94
N THR A 60 -9.19 10.54 -22.85
CA THR A 60 -8.15 9.52 -22.78
C THR A 60 -8.60 8.26 -22.05
N ALA A 61 -9.67 8.35 -21.26
CA ALA A 61 -10.18 7.25 -20.46
C ALA A 61 -10.72 6.10 -21.32
N PRO A 62 -10.39 4.84 -20.99
CA PRO A 62 -11.02 3.67 -21.58
C PRO A 62 -12.53 3.65 -21.35
N ARG A 63 -13.27 2.98 -22.24
CA ARG A 63 -14.71 2.79 -22.06
C ARG A 63 -15.01 1.93 -20.84
N LEU A 64 -15.94 2.39 -20.00
CA LEU A 64 -16.35 1.65 -18.80
C LEU A 64 -17.29 0.50 -19.20
N SER A 65 -16.82 -0.73 -19.08
CA SER A 65 -17.67 -1.92 -19.20
C SER A 65 -18.53 -2.11 -17.95
N TYR A 66 -19.72 -2.69 -18.08
CA TYR A 66 -20.59 -3.01 -16.94
C TYR A 66 -19.87 -3.90 -15.90
N LYS A 67 -19.08 -4.89 -16.35
CA LYS A 67 -18.30 -5.75 -15.46
C LYS A 67 -17.29 -4.96 -14.62
N LEU A 68 -16.62 -3.99 -15.24
CA LEU A 68 -15.67 -3.12 -14.56
C LEU A 68 -16.37 -2.16 -13.59
N CYS A 69 -17.53 -1.62 -14.00
CA CYS A 69 -18.38 -0.82 -13.13
C CYS A 69 -18.76 -1.58 -11.85
N LEU A 70 -19.19 -2.84 -11.98
CA LEU A 70 -19.53 -3.69 -10.84
C LEU A 70 -18.30 -4.00 -9.96
N LYS A 71 -17.15 -4.31 -10.58
CA LYS A 71 -15.88 -4.48 -9.85
C LYS A 71 -15.54 -3.23 -9.04
N LEU A 72 -15.60 -2.04 -9.64
CA LEU A 72 -15.34 -0.75 -8.98
C LEU A 72 -16.33 -0.47 -7.85
N PHE A 73 -17.61 -0.79 -8.04
CA PHE A 73 -18.63 -0.64 -7.02
C PHE A 73 -18.32 -1.52 -5.80
N VAL A 74 -18.00 -2.81 -6.00
CA VAL A 74 -17.62 -3.73 -4.91
C VAL A 74 -16.30 -3.29 -4.27
N HIS A 75 -15.31 -2.86 -5.06
CA HIS A 75 -14.03 -2.36 -4.58
C HIS A 75 -14.20 -1.13 -3.67
N ALA A 76 -15.03 -0.18 -4.08
CA ALA A 76 -15.40 0.98 -3.27
C ALA A 76 -16.17 0.59 -1.99
N LEU A 77 -17.00 -0.47 -2.05
CA LEU A 77 -17.82 -0.91 -0.92
C LEU A 77 -16.96 -1.33 0.26
N TYR A 78 -16.06 -2.29 0.08
CA TYR A 78 -15.25 -2.76 1.21
C TYR A 78 -14.10 -1.78 1.53
N GLY A 79 -13.55 -1.10 0.52
CA GLY A 79 -12.34 -0.31 0.68
C GLY A 79 -12.53 1.14 1.11
N MET A 80 -13.62 1.80 0.73
CA MET A 80 -13.87 3.21 1.04
C MET A 80 -15.13 3.42 1.89
N SER A 81 -16.20 2.68 1.63
CA SER A 81 -17.45 2.84 2.36
C SER A 81 -17.45 2.07 3.69
N ALA A 82 -17.40 0.74 3.65
CA ALA A 82 -17.53 -0.11 4.83
C ALA A 82 -16.32 0.01 5.77
N SER A 83 -15.09 -0.04 5.25
CA SER A 83 -13.87 0.18 6.03
C SER A 83 -13.95 1.48 6.84
N LEU A 84 -14.37 2.57 6.20
CA LEU A 84 -14.42 3.87 6.83
C LEU A 84 -15.54 3.98 7.85
N ASN A 85 -16.75 3.51 7.53
CA ASN A 85 -17.85 3.49 8.49
C ASN A 85 -17.47 2.69 9.74
N ILE A 86 -16.89 1.49 9.56
CA ILE A 86 -16.41 0.65 10.66
C ILE A 86 -15.30 1.38 11.45
N SER A 87 -14.35 2.04 10.77
CA SER A 87 -13.30 2.79 11.43
C SER A 87 -13.84 3.96 12.26
N CYS A 88 -14.80 4.71 11.72
CA CYS A 88 -15.40 5.81 12.46
C CYS A 88 -16.21 5.33 13.67
N VAL A 89 -16.92 4.21 13.56
CA VAL A 89 -17.59 3.58 14.72
C VAL A 89 -16.55 3.12 15.74
N GLY A 90 -15.47 2.48 15.30
CA GLY A 90 -14.35 2.08 16.16
C GLY A 90 -13.74 3.28 16.91
N LEU A 91 -13.59 4.41 16.22
CA LEU A 91 -13.06 5.67 16.78
C LEU A 91 -13.97 6.29 17.86
N ASN A 92 -15.27 6.02 17.87
CA ASN A 92 -16.14 6.43 18.98
C ASN A 92 -15.76 5.74 20.30
N TYR A 93 -15.34 4.47 20.22
CA TYR A 93 -14.98 3.65 21.38
C TYR A 93 -13.48 3.67 21.71
N ALA A 94 -12.64 4.04 20.74
CA ALA A 94 -11.19 4.10 20.86
C ALA A 94 -10.66 5.54 20.91
N SER A 95 -9.39 5.70 21.29
CA SER A 95 -8.70 6.99 21.21
C SER A 95 -8.12 7.22 19.81
N ALA A 96 -7.94 8.47 19.40
CA ALA A 96 -7.29 8.80 18.12
C ALA A 96 -5.86 8.21 18.03
N THR A 97 -5.15 8.12 19.16
CA THR A 97 -3.83 7.50 19.25
C THR A 97 -3.89 6.00 18.96
N SER A 98 -4.79 5.26 19.61
CA SER A 98 -4.96 3.82 19.36
C SER A 98 -5.42 3.54 17.92
N ALA A 99 -6.32 4.37 17.38
CA ALA A 99 -6.75 4.25 15.99
C ALA A 99 -5.59 4.49 14.99
N SER A 100 -4.74 5.47 15.28
CA SER A 100 -3.53 5.75 14.49
C SER A 100 -2.51 4.63 14.59
N ALA A 101 -2.33 4.03 15.78
CA ALA A 101 -1.43 2.89 15.97
C ALA A 101 -1.88 1.67 15.16
N VAL A 102 -3.17 1.35 15.14
CA VAL A 102 -3.71 0.26 14.31
C VAL A 102 -3.49 0.55 12.81
N LEU A 103 -3.69 1.80 12.36
CA LEU A 103 -3.44 2.18 10.95
C LEU A 103 -1.96 2.07 10.55
N ASN A 104 -1.02 2.14 11.50
CA ASN A 104 0.39 1.89 11.21
C ASN A 104 0.69 0.42 10.89
N LEU A 105 -0.23 -0.51 11.18
CA LEU A 105 -0.15 -1.92 10.74
C LEU A 105 -0.53 -2.10 9.27
N LEU A 106 -1.07 -1.07 8.60
CA LEU A 106 -1.52 -1.16 7.21
C LEU A 106 -0.44 -1.73 6.26
N PRO A 107 0.84 -1.30 6.28
CA PRO A 107 1.86 -1.86 5.40
C PRO A 107 2.13 -3.35 5.69
N VAL A 108 2.13 -3.74 6.96
CA VAL A 108 2.33 -5.15 7.38
C VAL A 108 1.19 -6.02 6.87
N LEU A 109 -0.06 -5.57 7.06
CA LEU A 109 -1.25 -6.28 6.58
C LEU A 109 -1.27 -6.37 5.06
N THR A 110 -0.98 -5.27 4.36
CA THR A 110 -0.95 -5.23 2.89
C THR A 110 0.03 -6.27 2.33
N PHE A 111 1.23 -6.34 2.90
CA PHE A 111 2.21 -7.35 2.52
C PHE A 111 1.74 -8.78 2.81
N PHE A 112 1.23 -9.02 4.01
CA PHE A 112 0.71 -10.34 4.38
C PHE A 112 -0.42 -10.81 3.46
N LEU A 113 -1.35 -9.91 3.12
CA LEU A 113 -2.41 -10.18 2.15
C LEU A 113 -1.86 -10.41 0.74
N ALA A 114 -0.86 -9.65 0.30
CA ALA A 114 -0.21 -9.86 -0.99
C ALA A 114 0.46 -11.24 -1.09
N LEU A 115 1.06 -11.73 0.00
CA LEU A 115 1.57 -13.11 0.09
C LEU A 115 0.47 -14.16 0.05
N LEU A 116 -0.59 -13.97 0.85
CA LEU A 116 -1.72 -14.90 0.92
C LEU A 116 -2.42 -15.04 -0.44
N LEU A 117 -2.50 -13.95 -1.20
CA LEU A 117 -3.08 -13.91 -2.54
C LEU A 117 -2.11 -14.34 -3.65
N GLY A 118 -0.86 -14.71 -3.30
CA GLY A 118 0.15 -15.14 -4.26
C GLY A 118 0.66 -14.05 -5.20
N MET A 119 0.39 -12.77 -4.89
CA MET A 119 0.84 -11.62 -5.68
C MET A 119 2.32 -11.29 -5.43
N GLU A 120 2.87 -11.73 -4.29
CA GLU A 120 4.29 -11.60 -3.98
C GLU A 120 4.90 -12.97 -3.61
N SER A 121 6.14 -13.21 -4.07
CA SER A 121 6.93 -14.39 -3.69
C SER A 121 8.02 -14.03 -2.68
N LEU A 122 8.10 -14.78 -1.58
CA LEU A 122 9.15 -14.63 -0.57
C LEU A 122 10.39 -15.43 -0.95
N GLN A 123 11.36 -14.76 -1.57
CA GLN A 123 12.71 -15.30 -1.67
C GLN A 123 13.53 -14.87 -0.45
N LEU A 124 13.37 -15.57 0.68
CA LEU A 124 14.03 -15.23 1.97
C LEU A 124 15.57 -15.25 1.91
N LYS A 125 16.15 -15.91 0.91
CA LYS A 125 17.60 -15.93 0.68
C LYS A 125 18.10 -14.77 -0.19
N SER A 126 17.21 -14.02 -0.83
CA SER A 126 17.57 -12.86 -1.66
C SER A 126 17.69 -11.60 -0.81
N PHE A 127 18.60 -10.70 -1.18
CA PHE A 127 18.73 -9.38 -0.52
C PHE A 127 17.39 -8.62 -0.51
N HIS A 128 16.64 -8.68 -1.61
CA HIS A 128 15.33 -8.03 -1.73
C HIS A 128 14.29 -8.63 -0.78
N GLY A 129 14.27 -9.96 -0.61
CA GLY A 129 13.40 -10.64 0.35
C GLY A 129 13.77 -10.33 1.80
N ILE A 130 15.06 -10.24 2.12
CA ILE A 130 15.54 -9.84 3.45
C ILE A 130 15.12 -8.39 3.76
N VAL A 131 15.27 -7.46 2.82
CA VAL A 131 14.85 -6.06 2.99
C VAL A 131 13.33 -5.93 3.17
N LYS A 132 12.54 -6.73 2.44
CA LYS A 132 11.08 -6.77 2.62
C LYS A 132 10.69 -7.21 4.03
N VAL A 133 11.22 -8.35 4.49
CA VAL A 133 10.90 -8.90 5.81
C VAL A 133 11.42 -8.01 6.93
N SER A 134 12.64 -7.47 6.82
CA SER A 134 13.18 -6.58 7.84
C SER A 134 12.36 -5.29 7.96
N GLY A 135 11.91 -4.71 6.85
CA GLY A 135 11.00 -3.55 6.86
C GLY A 135 9.69 -3.84 7.60
N ILE A 136 9.13 -5.04 7.43
CA ILE A 136 7.91 -5.47 8.13
C ILE A 136 8.14 -5.66 9.61
N VAL A 137 9.23 -6.34 9.99
CA VAL A 137 9.59 -6.54 11.40
C VAL A 137 9.83 -5.21 12.10
N ILE A 138 10.54 -4.28 11.45
CA ILE A 138 10.76 -2.91 11.95
C ILE A 138 9.43 -2.17 12.10
N CYS A 139 8.51 -2.30 11.13
CA CYS A 139 7.19 -1.68 11.21
C CYS A 139 6.36 -2.25 12.37
N ALA A 140 6.30 -3.58 12.51
CA ALA A 140 5.60 -4.24 13.61
C ALA A 140 6.20 -3.87 14.99
N ALA A 141 7.53 -3.80 15.09
CA ALA A 141 8.23 -3.35 16.29
C ALA A 141 7.90 -1.88 16.59
N GLY A 142 7.91 -1.00 15.59
CA GLY A 142 7.55 0.41 15.74
C GLY A 142 6.11 0.62 16.24
N VAL A 143 5.16 -0.16 15.74
CA VAL A 143 3.77 -0.13 16.24
C VAL A 143 3.69 -0.63 17.68
N THR A 144 4.41 -1.70 18.01
CA THR A 144 4.44 -2.25 19.37
C THR A 144 5.03 -1.24 20.36
N VAL A 145 6.12 -0.56 20.00
CA VAL A 145 6.72 0.51 20.82
C VAL A 145 5.73 1.66 20.99
N LEU A 146 5.06 2.11 19.92
CA LEU A 146 4.08 3.20 20.01
C LEU A 146 2.87 2.82 20.89
N ALA A 147 2.43 1.56 20.84
CA ALA A 147 1.33 1.05 21.65
C ALA A 147 1.68 0.96 23.15
N LEU A 148 2.95 0.68 23.46
CA LEU A 148 3.47 0.60 24.84
C LEU A 148 3.96 1.96 25.37
N TYR A 149 4.12 2.95 24.49
CA TYR A 149 4.60 4.27 24.86
C TYR A 149 3.50 5.07 25.60
N GLN A 150 3.60 5.12 26.92
CA GLN A 150 2.85 6.06 27.76
C GLN A 150 3.59 7.40 27.79
N GLY A 151 3.37 8.24 26.78
CA GLY A 151 3.91 9.58 26.74
C GLY A 151 3.26 10.50 27.78
N PRO A 152 3.97 11.53 28.30
CA PRO A 152 3.38 12.55 29.15
C PRO A 152 2.26 13.29 28.40
N GLU A 153 1.16 13.60 29.10
CA GLU A 153 0.08 14.40 28.54
C GLU A 153 0.64 15.74 28.04
N LEU A 154 0.64 15.94 26.72
CA LEU A 154 1.04 17.22 26.13
C LEU A 154 -0.01 18.24 26.57
N LYS A 155 0.34 19.07 27.56
CA LYS A 155 -0.45 20.26 27.92
C LYS A 155 -0.73 21.03 26.65
N SER A 156 -2.01 21.23 26.33
CA SER A 156 -2.44 21.93 25.12
C SER A 156 -1.68 23.24 24.95
N ILE A 157 -0.78 23.29 23.97
CA ILE A 157 0.03 24.48 23.64
C ILE A 157 -0.85 25.57 22.99
N VAL A 158 -2.11 25.25 22.67
CA VAL A 158 -3.06 26.15 22.04
C VAL A 158 -4.14 26.56 23.04
N HIS A 159 -3.97 27.74 23.65
CA HIS A 159 -4.97 28.40 24.52
C HIS A 159 -6.13 29.03 23.72
N HIS A 160 -6.62 28.40 22.66
CA HIS A 160 -7.81 28.89 21.95
C HIS A 160 -9.11 28.38 22.60
N PRO A 161 -10.13 29.23 22.78
CA PRO A 161 -11.41 28.86 23.39
C PRO A 161 -12.17 27.75 22.64
N ILE A 162 -11.81 27.48 21.38
CA ILE A 162 -12.37 26.38 20.56
C ILE A 162 -11.98 24.99 21.08
N PHE A 163 -10.85 24.87 21.80
CA PHE A 163 -10.34 23.60 22.35
C PHE A 163 -10.60 23.44 23.85
N ARG A 164 -11.41 24.34 24.45
CA ARG A 164 -11.73 24.30 25.88
C ARG A 164 -12.82 23.26 26.13
N HIS A 165 -12.42 22.00 26.29
CA HIS A 165 -13.29 20.97 26.84
C HIS A 165 -12.94 20.73 28.31
N PRO A 166 -13.92 20.57 29.22
CA PRO A 166 -13.64 19.98 30.52
C PRO A 166 -13.11 18.57 30.26
N SER A 167 -11.94 18.26 30.82
CA SER A 167 -11.33 16.94 30.76
C SER A 167 -12.22 15.95 31.51
N ARG A 168 -13.29 15.47 30.85
CA ARG A 168 -13.87 14.18 31.20
C ARG A 168 -12.84 13.16 30.79
N VAL A 169 -12.12 12.63 31.78
CA VAL A 169 -11.44 11.35 31.64
C VAL A 169 -12.56 10.36 31.35
N ASP A 170 -12.82 10.09 30.08
CA ASP A 170 -13.78 9.07 29.68
C ASP A 170 -13.19 7.73 30.09
N THR A 171 -13.54 7.28 31.30
CA THR A 171 -13.32 5.92 31.77
C THR A 171 -14.20 5.00 30.92
N HIS A 172 -13.84 4.79 29.66
CA HIS A 172 -14.51 3.81 28.83
C HIS A 172 -14.37 2.45 29.52
N PRO A 173 -15.48 1.72 29.74
CA PRO A 173 -15.39 0.36 30.26
C PRO A 173 -14.41 -0.43 29.37
N SER A 174 -13.51 -1.21 29.98
CA SER A 174 -12.46 -1.95 29.25
C SER A 174 -13.00 -2.73 28.04
N ARG A 175 -14.20 -3.30 28.17
CA ARG A 175 -14.91 -4.01 27.10
C ARG A 175 -15.29 -3.14 25.90
N SER A 176 -15.68 -1.88 26.12
CA SER A 176 -16.03 -0.94 25.04
C SER A 176 -14.79 -0.51 24.27
N TRP A 177 -13.67 -0.26 24.96
CA TRP A 177 -12.41 0.10 24.32
C TRP A 177 -11.84 -1.04 23.45
N ILE A 178 -11.91 -2.30 23.94
CA ILE A 178 -11.52 -3.48 23.16
C ILE A 178 -12.34 -3.60 21.88
N LEU A 179 -13.66 -3.37 21.95
CA LEU A 179 -14.52 -3.36 20.76
C LEU A 179 -14.07 -2.30 19.75
N GLY A 180 -13.68 -1.10 20.20
CA GLY A 180 -13.14 -0.05 19.35
C GLY A 180 -11.89 -0.48 18.58
N ILE A 181 -10.95 -1.14 19.26
CA ILE A 181 -9.73 -1.67 18.63
C ILE A 181 -10.06 -2.78 17.62
N LEU A 182 -10.95 -3.71 17.97
CA LEU A 182 -11.37 -4.79 17.06
C LEU A 182 -12.00 -4.24 15.78
N LEU A 183 -12.90 -3.26 15.91
CA LEU A 183 -13.52 -2.58 14.77
C LEU A 183 -12.47 -1.84 13.92
N GLN A 184 -11.55 -1.12 14.55
CA GLN A 184 -10.47 -0.44 13.83
C GLN A 184 -9.54 -1.41 13.10
N SER A 185 -9.26 -2.56 13.70
CA SER A 185 -8.43 -3.61 13.12
C SER A 185 -9.12 -4.21 11.90
N LEU A 186 -10.41 -4.52 12.01
CA LEU A 186 -11.24 -4.99 10.89
C LEU A 186 -11.25 -3.96 9.74
N ALA A 187 -11.49 -2.69 10.05
CA ALA A 187 -11.44 -1.61 9.07
C ALA A 187 -10.08 -1.53 8.35
N THR A 188 -8.99 -1.71 9.09
CA THR A 188 -7.63 -1.67 8.55
C THR A 188 -7.35 -2.87 7.64
N VAL A 189 -7.85 -4.06 7.98
CA VAL A 189 -7.76 -5.25 7.10
C VAL A 189 -8.54 -5.01 5.80
N MET A 190 -9.74 -4.44 5.86
CA MET A 190 -10.53 -4.12 4.67
C MET A 190 -9.83 -3.06 3.79
N PHE A 191 -9.21 -2.06 4.40
CA PHE A 191 -8.43 -1.05 3.70
C PHE A 191 -7.12 -1.61 3.10
N ALA A 192 -6.48 -2.56 3.78
CA ALA A 192 -5.33 -3.29 3.26
C ALA A 192 -5.72 -4.11 2.03
N LEU A 193 -6.84 -4.84 2.10
CA LEU A 193 -7.38 -5.60 0.97
C LEU A 193 -7.64 -4.70 -0.24
N TRP A 194 -8.19 -3.51 -0.01
CA TRP A 194 -8.43 -2.51 -1.07
C TRP A 194 -7.12 -2.04 -1.69
N THR A 195 -6.11 -1.81 -0.85
CA THR A 195 -4.78 -1.38 -1.32
C THR A 195 -4.11 -2.45 -2.17
N VAL A 196 -4.23 -3.74 -1.82
CA VAL A 196 -3.64 -4.86 -2.59
C VAL A 196 -4.30 -5.01 -3.96
N PHE A 197 -5.64 -4.98 -4.02
CA PHE A 197 -6.36 -5.12 -5.29
C PHE A 197 -6.36 -3.85 -6.16
N GLN A 198 -5.90 -2.72 -5.62
CA GLN A 198 -5.81 -1.47 -6.36
C GLN A 198 -4.85 -1.56 -7.56
N GLY A 199 -3.78 -2.36 -7.46
CA GLY A 199 -2.83 -2.56 -8.55
C GLY A 199 -3.43 -3.28 -9.77
N PRO A 200 -3.94 -4.52 -9.61
CA PRO A 200 -4.64 -5.23 -10.69
C PRO A 200 -5.81 -4.43 -11.28
N LEU A 201 -6.52 -3.67 -10.45
CA LEU A 201 -7.60 -2.80 -10.92
C LEU A 201 -7.08 -1.68 -11.84
N LEU A 202 -5.91 -1.12 -11.58
CA LEU A 202 -5.27 -0.10 -12.44
C LEU A 202 -4.70 -0.70 -13.72
N GLU A 203 -4.35 -1.98 -13.75
CA GLU A 203 -3.98 -2.67 -14.99
C GLU A 203 -5.21 -2.82 -15.92
N GLU A 204 -6.39 -3.11 -15.36
CA GLU A 204 -7.64 -3.15 -16.13
C GLU A 204 -8.17 -1.75 -16.50
N TYR A 205 -7.97 -0.75 -15.64
CA TYR A 205 -8.45 0.62 -15.82
C TYR A 205 -7.36 1.66 -15.51
N PRO A 206 -6.47 1.98 -16.48
CA PRO A 206 -5.27 2.79 -16.26
C PRO A 206 -5.51 4.29 -15.97
N SER A 207 -6.75 4.76 -16.02
CA SER A 207 -7.10 6.16 -15.70
C SER A 207 -7.23 6.36 -14.19
N MET A 208 -6.13 6.73 -13.53
CA MET A 208 -6.02 6.82 -12.07
C MET A 208 -6.99 7.83 -11.44
N LEU A 209 -7.17 9.00 -12.07
CA LEU A 209 -7.99 10.07 -11.52
C LEU A 209 -9.49 9.74 -11.65
N LEU A 210 -9.90 9.19 -12.80
CA LEU A 210 -11.26 8.73 -13.04
C LEU A 210 -11.60 7.47 -12.23
N ASN A 211 -10.66 6.52 -12.10
CA ASN A 211 -10.79 5.36 -11.20
C ASN A 211 -11.09 5.81 -9.77
N THR A 212 -10.27 6.73 -9.23
CA THR A 212 -10.49 7.30 -7.90
C THR A 212 -11.86 7.97 -7.80
N SER A 213 -12.22 8.80 -8.78
CA SER A 213 -13.48 9.55 -8.78
C SER A 213 -14.70 8.64 -8.82
N LEU A 214 -14.68 7.60 -9.65
CA LEU A 214 -15.75 6.60 -9.71
C LEU A 214 -15.88 5.85 -8.37
N GLN A 215 -14.77 5.47 -7.75
CA GLN A 215 -14.80 4.84 -6.42
C GLN A 215 -15.38 5.78 -5.36
N ILE A 216 -15.06 7.08 -5.36
CA ILE A 216 -15.65 8.06 -4.42
C ILE A 216 -17.15 8.24 -4.70
N VAL A 217 -17.58 8.27 -5.97
CA VAL A 217 -19.01 8.32 -6.33
C VAL A 217 -19.75 7.10 -5.80
N PHE A 218 -19.22 5.89 -6.03
CA PHE A 218 -19.84 4.68 -5.50
C PHE A 218 -19.85 4.66 -3.97
N ALA A 219 -18.75 5.07 -3.32
CA ALA A 219 -18.67 5.19 -1.87
C ALA A 219 -19.68 6.21 -1.32
N THR A 220 -19.95 7.31 -2.03
CA THR A 220 -20.98 8.30 -1.68
C THR A 220 -22.37 7.67 -1.69
N ILE A 221 -22.71 6.95 -2.77
CA ILE A 221 -24.01 6.27 -2.90
C ILE A 221 -24.18 5.23 -1.80
N GLN A 222 -23.16 4.39 -1.58
CA GLN A 222 -23.19 3.35 -0.55
C GLN A 222 -23.28 3.93 0.86
N SER A 223 -22.51 4.98 1.14
CA SER A 223 -22.54 5.66 2.45
C SER A 223 -23.85 6.39 2.70
N PHE A 224 -24.50 6.90 1.64
CA PHE A 224 -25.83 7.51 1.75
C PHE A 224 -26.87 6.49 2.23
N PHE A 225 -26.94 5.31 1.59
CA PHE A 225 -27.85 4.25 2.02
C PHE A 225 -27.51 3.75 3.43
N MET A 226 -26.22 3.59 3.75
CA MET A 226 -25.79 3.20 5.09
C MET A 226 -26.23 4.25 6.15
N ALA A 227 -26.06 5.53 5.86
CA ALA A 227 -26.49 6.61 6.73
C ALA A 227 -28.01 6.65 6.90
N LEU A 228 -28.80 6.43 5.84
CA LEU A 228 -30.26 6.36 5.94
C LEU A 228 -30.72 5.21 6.84
N VAL A 229 -30.05 4.06 6.76
CA VAL A 229 -30.41 2.88 7.56
C VAL A 229 -30.05 3.09 9.04
N MET A 230 -28.86 3.64 9.31
CA MET A 230 -28.30 3.75 10.65
C MET A 230 -28.71 5.03 11.39
N GLU A 231 -28.93 6.13 10.68
CA GLU A 231 -29.31 7.43 11.22
C GLU A 231 -30.66 7.87 10.66
N ARG A 232 -31.73 7.31 11.24
CA ARG A 232 -33.11 7.60 10.82
C ARG A 232 -33.63 8.94 11.32
N ASP A 233 -32.97 9.54 12.30
CA ASP A 233 -33.32 10.87 12.80
C ASP A 233 -32.72 11.96 11.89
N PHE A 234 -33.55 12.54 11.04
CA PHE A 234 -33.17 13.62 10.13
C PHE A 234 -32.72 14.91 10.82
N SER A 235 -32.95 15.06 12.14
CA SER A 235 -32.38 16.20 12.87
C SER A 235 -30.84 16.16 12.87
N ARG A 236 -30.24 14.97 12.93
CA ARG A 236 -28.79 14.75 12.94
C ARG A 236 -28.13 14.90 11.57
N TRP A 237 -28.94 15.01 10.51
CA TRP A 237 -28.48 15.29 9.15
C TRP A 237 -28.28 16.78 8.88
N LYS A 238 -28.82 17.65 9.76
CA LYS A 238 -28.63 19.09 9.67
C LYS A 238 -27.19 19.44 10.02
N LEU A 239 -26.50 20.06 9.08
CA LEU A 239 -25.15 20.57 9.30
C LEU A 239 -25.22 21.91 10.05
N GLY A 240 -24.59 21.97 11.23
CA GLY A 240 -24.33 23.21 11.94
C GLY A 240 -23.05 23.88 11.46
N LEU A 241 -22.87 25.17 11.76
CA LEU A 241 -21.59 25.87 11.59
C LEU A 241 -20.67 25.59 12.78
N ASP A 242 -20.30 24.32 12.98
CA ASP A 242 -19.52 23.83 14.13
C ASP A 242 -18.21 23.14 13.69
N VAL A 243 -17.49 22.57 14.67
CA VAL A 243 -16.25 21.81 14.40
C VAL A 243 -16.53 20.57 13.55
N GLY A 244 -17.75 20.01 13.62
CA GLY A 244 -18.19 18.91 12.78
C GLY A 244 -18.17 19.27 11.30
N LEU A 245 -18.67 20.45 10.93
CA LEU A 245 -18.61 20.92 9.54
C LEU A 245 -17.17 21.15 9.06
N VAL A 246 -16.31 21.74 9.89
CA VAL A 246 -14.89 21.92 9.57
C VAL A 246 -14.21 20.57 9.32
N ALA A 247 -14.48 19.58 10.18
CA ALA A 247 -13.98 18.22 10.00
C ALA A 247 -14.50 17.58 8.71
N ILE A 248 -15.79 17.74 8.40
CA ILE A 248 -16.41 17.21 7.17
C ILE A 248 -15.76 17.82 5.92
N ILE A 249 -15.54 19.14 5.88
CA ILE A 249 -14.91 19.83 4.75
C ILE A 249 -13.45 19.38 4.59
N TYR A 250 -12.68 19.38 5.67
CA TYR A 250 -11.28 18.92 5.65
C TYR A 250 -11.19 17.47 5.17
N CYS A 251 -11.99 16.57 5.74
CA CYS A 251 -12.03 15.17 5.37
C CYS A 251 -12.51 14.97 3.92
N GLY A 252 -13.44 15.79 3.42
CA GLY A 252 -13.90 15.69 2.05
C GLY A 252 -12.85 16.11 1.03
N VAL A 253 -12.23 17.27 1.22
CA VAL A 253 -11.28 17.83 0.26
C VAL A 253 -9.90 17.16 0.37
N PHE A 254 -9.31 17.15 1.56
CA PHE A 254 -7.93 16.70 1.71
C PHE A 254 -7.80 15.19 1.82
N VAL A 255 -8.73 14.53 2.52
CA VAL A 255 -8.63 13.08 2.71
C VAL A 255 -9.31 12.35 1.55
N THR A 256 -10.61 12.56 1.36
CA THR A 256 -11.38 11.79 0.37
C THR A 256 -10.95 12.08 -1.06
N ALA A 257 -10.76 13.34 -1.46
CA ALA A 257 -10.35 13.67 -2.81
C ALA A 257 -8.83 13.58 -3.00
N LEU A 258 -8.06 14.41 -2.29
CA LEU A 258 -6.61 14.51 -2.52
C LEU A 258 -5.83 13.27 -2.07
N ALA A 259 -6.00 12.81 -0.83
CA ALA A 259 -5.20 11.71 -0.30
C ALA A 259 -5.49 10.37 -1.00
N ASN A 260 -6.76 10.04 -1.26
CA ASN A 260 -7.09 8.83 -2.01
C ASN A 260 -6.52 8.85 -3.44
N TYR A 261 -6.60 10.00 -4.14
CA TYR A 261 -6.00 10.15 -5.46
C TYR A 261 -4.48 9.96 -5.40
N LEU A 262 -3.80 10.64 -4.49
CA LEU A 262 -2.36 10.53 -4.31
C LEU A 262 -1.93 9.10 -3.95
N GLN A 263 -2.72 8.39 -3.14
CA GLN A 263 -2.47 6.99 -2.79
C GLN A 263 -2.54 6.08 -4.02
N ILE A 264 -3.59 6.22 -4.84
CA ILE A 264 -3.73 5.47 -6.11
C ILE A 264 -2.62 5.86 -7.09
N TRP A 265 -2.25 7.13 -7.15
CA TRP A 265 -1.16 7.62 -7.99
C TRP A 265 0.20 7.03 -7.61
N VAL A 266 0.50 6.91 -6.31
CA VAL A 266 1.73 6.25 -5.84
C VAL A 266 1.74 4.78 -6.26
N ILE A 267 0.62 4.06 -6.07
CA ILE A 267 0.50 2.64 -6.46
C ILE A 267 0.72 2.49 -7.97
N GLY A 268 0.00 3.29 -8.77
CA GLY A 268 0.11 3.25 -10.23
C GLY A 268 1.49 3.66 -10.76
N SER A 269 2.15 4.64 -10.12
CA SER A 269 3.51 5.07 -10.49
C SER A 269 4.54 3.97 -10.22
N VAL A 270 4.41 3.24 -9.11
CA VAL A 270 5.29 2.10 -8.79
C VAL A 270 5.13 0.99 -9.82
N ILE A 271 3.89 0.64 -10.18
CA ILE A 271 3.58 -0.38 -11.20
C ILE A 271 4.14 0.04 -12.57
N SER A 272 3.87 1.28 -12.98
CA SER A 272 4.36 1.83 -14.26
C SER A 272 5.89 1.82 -14.32
N GLY A 273 6.56 2.16 -13.21
CA GLY A 273 8.01 2.08 -13.09
C GLY A 273 8.54 0.66 -13.22
N ALA A 274 7.93 -0.31 -12.54
CA ALA A 274 8.33 -1.71 -12.61
C ALA A 274 8.18 -2.30 -14.03
N LEU A 275 7.06 -2.00 -14.70
CA LEU A 275 6.81 -2.42 -16.09
C LEU A 275 7.84 -1.84 -17.07
N MET A 276 8.20 -0.58 -16.90
CA MET A 276 9.22 0.06 -17.75
C MET A 276 10.59 -0.61 -17.60
N VAL A 277 11.01 -0.93 -16.37
CA VAL A 277 12.27 -1.63 -16.10
C VAL A 277 12.26 -3.04 -16.70
N ALA A 278 11.16 -3.78 -16.53
CA ALA A 278 11.01 -5.11 -17.13
C ALA A 278 11.04 -5.06 -18.67
N GLY A 279 10.39 -4.07 -19.28
CA GLY A 279 10.43 -3.84 -20.73
C GLY A 279 11.84 -3.56 -21.25
N LEU A 280 12.58 -2.66 -20.58
CA LEU A 280 13.98 -2.37 -20.89
C LEU A 280 14.87 -3.62 -20.75
N TYR A 281 14.67 -4.42 -19.71
CA TYR A 281 15.40 -5.67 -19.52
C TYR A 281 15.15 -6.65 -20.68
N ASN A 282 13.89 -6.84 -21.09
CA ASN A 282 13.55 -7.69 -22.24
C ASN A 282 14.17 -7.18 -23.55
N VAL A 283 14.20 -5.86 -23.77
CA VAL A 283 14.83 -5.25 -24.96
C VAL A 283 16.35 -5.46 -24.95
N LEU A 284 17.01 -5.27 -23.81
CA LEU A 284 18.45 -5.50 -23.68
C LEU A 284 18.81 -6.98 -23.84
N TRP A 285 17.96 -7.88 -23.33
CA TRP A 285 18.11 -9.32 -23.51
C TRP A 285 17.94 -9.73 -24.98
N GLY A 286 16.91 -9.20 -25.66
CA GLY A 286 16.69 -9.40 -27.09
C GLY A 286 17.89 -8.94 -27.93
N LYS A 287 18.41 -7.73 -27.67
CA LYS A 287 19.62 -7.21 -28.34
C LYS A 287 20.86 -8.09 -28.10
N ARG A 288 21.03 -8.62 -26.89
CA ARG A 288 22.13 -9.56 -26.59
C ARG A 288 22.02 -10.83 -27.44
N ILE A 289 20.82 -11.41 -27.56
CA ILE A 289 20.60 -12.60 -28.39
C ILE A 289 20.89 -12.31 -29.86
N GLU A 290 20.42 -11.16 -30.38
CA GLU A 290 20.70 -10.73 -31.76
C GLU A 290 22.21 -10.60 -32.02
N GLN A 291 22.97 -10.00 -31.10
CA GLN A 291 24.43 -9.90 -31.24
C GLN A 291 25.12 -11.26 -31.23
N VAL A 292 24.71 -12.17 -30.35
CA VAL A 292 25.25 -13.55 -30.32
C VAL A 292 24.90 -14.31 -31.61
N ALA A 293 23.71 -14.11 -32.17
CA ALA A 293 23.29 -14.72 -33.43
C ALA A 293 24.11 -14.18 -34.63
N LEU A 294 24.37 -12.87 -34.67
CA LEU A 294 25.20 -12.24 -35.70
C LEU A 294 26.66 -12.69 -35.62
N CYS A 295 27.25 -12.83 -34.42
CA CYS A 295 28.58 -13.39 -34.25
C CYS A 295 28.69 -14.84 -34.77
N LYS A 296 27.65 -15.66 -34.58
CA LYS A 296 27.62 -17.04 -35.10
C LYS A 296 27.51 -17.11 -36.62
N GLN A 297 26.87 -16.14 -37.28
CA GLN A 297 26.80 -16.07 -38.75
C GLN A 297 28.06 -15.45 -39.37
N GLY A 298 28.68 -14.48 -38.71
CA GLY A 298 29.94 -13.87 -39.15
C GLY A 298 31.16 -14.79 -39.00
N GLY A 299 31.12 -15.74 -38.05
CA GLY A 299 32.22 -16.68 -37.79
C GLY A 299 32.39 -17.83 -38.80
N SER A 300 31.66 -17.84 -39.92
CA SER A 300 31.89 -18.80 -41.02
C SER A 300 32.94 -18.32 -42.03
N GLY A 301 33.53 -17.14 -41.84
CA GLY A 301 34.65 -16.64 -42.62
C GLY A 301 35.59 -15.81 -41.75
N GLU A 302 36.80 -16.33 -41.56
CA GLU A 302 37.94 -15.74 -40.84
C GLU A 302 38.02 -15.94 -39.32
N ASN A 303 39.14 -16.55 -38.94
CA ASN A 303 39.53 -16.92 -37.59
C ASN A 303 39.78 -15.71 -36.69
N GLY A 304 39.31 -15.83 -35.44
CA GLY A 304 39.95 -15.24 -34.26
C GLY A 304 39.26 -14.01 -33.69
N SER A 305 38.35 -14.22 -32.73
CA SER A 305 38.08 -13.34 -31.55
C SER A 305 36.73 -13.61 -30.87
N CYS A 306 36.35 -14.88 -30.65
CA CYS A 306 35.13 -15.20 -29.90
C CYS A 306 35.35 -16.36 -28.93
N LEU A 307 36.43 -16.30 -28.15
CA LEU A 307 36.75 -17.31 -27.13
C LEU A 307 36.95 -16.71 -25.72
N ASP A 308 36.33 -15.58 -25.41
CA ASP A 308 36.42 -14.98 -24.06
C ASP A 308 35.07 -14.84 -23.33
N LEU A 309 34.01 -15.48 -23.81
CA LEU A 309 32.69 -15.42 -23.16
C LEU A 309 32.17 -16.75 -22.61
N GLU A 310 32.81 -17.88 -22.90
CA GLU A 310 32.38 -19.20 -22.40
C GLU A 310 33.13 -19.65 -21.13
N GLU A 311 34.27 -19.06 -20.78
CA GLU A 311 35.12 -19.57 -19.69
C GLU A 311 34.71 -19.11 -18.27
N GLN A 312 33.61 -18.37 -18.11
CA GLN A 312 33.20 -17.85 -16.80
C GLN A 312 31.99 -18.57 -16.17
N GLU A 313 31.40 -19.57 -16.83
CA GLU A 313 30.19 -20.26 -16.33
C GLU A 313 30.38 -21.69 -15.79
N SER A 314 31.56 -22.31 -15.93
CA SER A 314 31.80 -23.67 -15.42
C SER A 314 32.42 -23.68 -14.01
N GLY A 315 31.68 -23.18 -13.02
CA GLY A 315 32.10 -23.09 -11.62
C GLY A 315 31.11 -23.66 -10.62
N ALA A 316 30.65 -24.89 -10.80
CA ALA A 316 29.97 -25.67 -9.75
C ALA A 316 30.55 -27.09 -9.70
N PRO A 317 30.90 -27.64 -8.51
CA PRO A 317 31.62 -28.90 -8.41
C PRO A 317 30.67 -30.10 -8.45
N VAL A 318 31.02 -31.12 -9.24
CA VAL A 318 30.44 -32.47 -9.18
C VAL A 318 31.61 -33.46 -9.03
N PRO A 319 31.52 -34.46 -8.13
CA PRO A 319 32.70 -35.21 -7.68
C PRO A 319 33.14 -36.25 -8.70
N ALA A 320 34.45 -36.30 -8.96
CA ALA A 320 35.06 -37.27 -9.86
C ALA A 320 35.48 -38.54 -9.09
N THR A 321 34.83 -39.64 -9.40
CA THR A 321 35.29 -41.00 -9.13
C THR A 321 36.09 -41.51 -10.33
N ARG A 322 37.07 -42.37 -10.03
CA ARG A 322 37.72 -43.41 -10.85
C ARG A 322 38.92 -43.06 -11.73
N ASP A 323 40.03 -43.73 -11.38
CA ASP A 323 40.74 -44.74 -12.16
C ASP A 323 40.99 -44.44 -13.65
N SER A 324 42.26 -44.34 -14.04
CA SER A 324 43.01 -45.51 -14.56
C SER A 324 44.21 -45.11 -15.41
N ILE A 325 45.34 -45.75 -15.08
CA ILE A 325 46.30 -46.41 -15.99
C ILE A 325 47.09 -45.53 -16.96
N LYS A 326 48.43 -45.56 -16.79
CA LYS A 326 49.42 -45.60 -17.88
C LYS A 326 50.75 -46.22 -17.38
N PRO A 327 51.66 -46.66 -18.26
CA PRO A 327 52.29 -47.99 -18.19
C PRO A 327 53.79 -47.98 -17.81
N VAL A 328 54.30 -49.18 -17.51
CA VAL A 328 55.72 -49.54 -17.25
C VAL A 328 56.37 -50.01 -18.57
N PRO A 329 57.63 -49.63 -18.90
CA PRO A 329 58.84 -50.41 -18.58
C PRO A 329 60.07 -49.52 -18.27
N GLY A 330 61.10 -49.84 -17.47
CA GLY A 330 61.63 -51.05 -16.86
C GLY A 330 63.16 -50.99 -16.97
N LEU A 331 63.91 -50.97 -15.85
CA LEU A 331 65.20 -51.65 -15.61
C LEU A 331 65.81 -51.23 -14.26
N MET A 332 66.38 -52.22 -13.54
CA MET A 332 67.50 -52.23 -12.57
C MET A 332 67.85 -50.91 -11.84
N GLU A 333 68.00 -50.84 -10.52
CA GLU A 333 68.99 -51.60 -9.75
C GLU A 333 68.81 -51.38 -8.23
N ARG A 334 69.14 -52.45 -7.50
CA ARG A 334 69.43 -52.65 -6.07
C ARG A 334 70.01 -51.43 -5.30
N THR A 335 69.55 -51.21 -4.06
CA THR A 335 70.44 -51.13 -2.86
C THR A 335 69.67 -51.06 -1.54
N ASP A 336 70.20 -51.81 -0.58
CA ASP A 336 69.77 -52.03 0.80
C ASP A 336 69.92 -50.79 1.71
N THR A 337 69.18 -50.73 2.83
CA THR A 337 69.68 -50.84 4.23
C THR A 337 68.78 -50.17 5.29
N SER A 338 68.53 -50.93 6.37
CA SER A 338 68.39 -50.57 7.81
C SER A 338 67.77 -49.20 8.19
N SER A 339 66.78 -49.11 9.09
CA SER A 339 66.78 -49.61 10.47
C SER A 339 65.42 -49.37 11.12
#